data_AF-V6TN82-F1
#
_entry.id   AF-V6TN82-F1
#
_cell.length_a   1.000
_cell.length_b   1.000
_cell.length_c   1.000
_cell.angle_alpha   90.00
_cell.angle_beta   90.00
_cell.angle_gamma   90.00
#
_symmetry.space_group_name_H-M   'P 1'
#
loop_
_entity.id
_entity.type
_entity.pdbx_description
1 polymer ?
#
loop_
_entity_poly.entity_id
_entity_poly.type
_entity_poly.pdbx_seq_one_letter_code
_entity_poly.pdbx_strand_id
1 'polypeptide(L)'
;MFLKVFLLNCILQISLADCTQAASVNAPEEKKCQKDKCDVMIGGEGAEHTYCSQCSTPTNHLVEGACLATGDSNADKCETPASGVCTSCKDAYFMYKGGCYNSAGGVGVTLCTAATNGKCDTPATGYFIIPGTDGNVADKSHQSVLSCSDTDGVTVKETKKTYQGIKGCAECTLKSPATTATCSKCATGALYTPSEGATSCPATCPEGYFEHTAKSTSIKTCQSCSAPTGSLDPAATGVTGCVKCTYNTKVICEKCGQDKYLKTDGDATSCVDAQDCGTGFFATTVEGIKKCISCGDTTNGVTNCAECTAPGEGKTKPTCTKCTDKYLKTAADGTTTCETECGEGYFKNDKGGSDSQTKVCVSCGDATNGVPNCAKCTLPSGATKPTCSECGSGYKLEGETCVSASTNKSALSTGAIAGISVAAVVVVGGLVGFLCWWFVCRGKA
;
A
#
# COMPACT_ATOMS: atom_id res chain seq x y z
N MET A 1 -69.68 35.62 10.71
CA MET A 1 -70.05 36.46 11.85
C MET A 1 -69.40 35.81 13.07
N PHE A 2 -68.38 36.49 13.62
CA PHE A 2 -67.83 36.45 14.98
C PHE A 2 -67.90 35.12 15.77
N LEU A 3 -66.79 34.60 16.29
CA LEU A 3 -66.14 35.23 17.43
C LEU A 3 -64.66 34.82 17.58
N LYS A 4 -63.77 35.82 17.48
CA LYS A 4 -62.43 35.84 18.07
C LYS A 4 -62.59 35.85 19.59
N VAL A 5 -61.93 34.94 20.31
CA VAL A 5 -61.49 35.21 21.68
C VAL A 5 -60.02 34.81 21.78
N PHE A 6 -59.20 35.84 21.97
CA PHE A 6 -57.81 35.77 22.36
C PHE A 6 -57.64 34.93 23.64
N LEU A 7 -56.85 33.86 23.57
CA LEU A 7 -56.06 33.39 24.69
C LEU A 7 -54.59 33.43 24.28
N LEU A 8 -54.08 34.66 24.35
CA LEU A 8 -52.68 35.01 24.49
C LEU A 8 -52.29 34.69 25.94
N ASN A 9 -51.55 33.60 26.18
CA ASN A 9 -50.50 33.48 27.22
C ASN A 9 -50.20 32.03 27.61
N CYS A 10 -48.90 31.78 27.77
CA CYS A 10 -48.26 30.60 28.33
C CYS A 10 -48.34 29.31 27.51
N ILE A 11 -47.75 29.33 26.32
CA ILE A 11 -46.86 28.21 25.98
C ILE A 11 -45.59 28.44 26.81
N LEU A 12 -45.61 28.00 28.06
CA LEU A 12 -44.38 27.80 28.81
C LEU A 12 -43.69 26.63 28.11
N GLN A 13 -42.85 26.98 27.13
CA GLN A 13 -41.84 26.07 26.61
C GLN A 13 -41.03 25.63 27.83
N ILE A 14 -41.23 24.40 28.28
CA ILE A 14 -40.18 23.68 29.00
C ILE A 14 -39.17 23.35 27.90
N SER A 15 -38.41 24.36 27.48
CA SER A 15 -37.22 24.17 26.66
C SER A 15 -36.23 23.45 27.58
N LEU A 16 -35.74 22.30 27.13
CA LEU A 16 -34.48 21.77 27.65
C LEU A 16 -33.45 22.91 27.59
N ALA A 17 -32.63 23.05 28.63
CA ALA A 17 -31.81 24.23 28.84
C ALA A 17 -30.74 24.38 27.75
N ASP A 18 -31.12 24.99 26.63
CA ASP A 18 -30.20 25.50 25.62
C ASP A 18 -29.31 26.57 26.27
N CYS A 19 -28.02 26.60 25.92
CA CYS A 19 -27.10 27.61 26.42
C CYS A 19 -27.57 29.02 25.99
N THR A 20 -28.11 29.79 26.94
CA THR A 20 -28.67 31.11 26.69
C THR A 20 -27.58 32.18 26.68
N GLN A 21 -27.48 32.93 25.58
CA GLN A 21 -26.43 33.94 25.36
C GLN A 21 -26.96 35.36 25.54
N ALA A 22 -26.08 36.26 25.98
CA ALA A 22 -26.33 37.70 26.00
C ALA A 22 -26.53 38.23 24.57
N ALA A 23 -27.32 39.30 24.44
CA ALA A 23 -27.64 39.91 23.15
C ALA A 23 -26.42 40.64 22.54
N SER A 24 -25.47 41.07 23.37
CA SER A 24 -24.24 41.75 22.92
C SER A 24 -23.04 41.39 23.78
N VAL A 25 -21.84 41.58 23.24
CA VAL A 25 -20.58 41.36 23.96
C VAL A 25 -20.24 42.46 24.97
N ASN A 26 -20.90 43.63 24.89
CA ASN A 26 -20.55 44.83 25.65
C ASN A 26 -21.57 45.18 26.76
N ALA A 27 -22.63 44.40 26.88
CA ALA A 27 -23.66 44.59 27.91
C ALA A 27 -23.72 43.32 28.76
N PRO A 28 -23.16 43.33 29.98
CA PRO A 28 -23.26 42.22 30.91
C PRO A 28 -24.72 41.90 31.20
N GLU A 29 -25.13 40.67 30.91
CA GLU A 29 -26.46 40.16 31.24
C GLU A 29 -26.32 39.08 32.31
N GLU A 30 -27.06 39.23 33.41
CA GLU A 30 -27.04 38.26 34.50
C GLU A 30 -27.56 36.89 34.04
N LYS A 31 -26.91 35.84 34.54
CA LYS A 31 -27.25 34.44 34.30
C LYS A 31 -27.22 33.99 32.84
N LYS A 32 -26.65 34.82 31.97
CA LYS A 32 -26.45 34.49 30.56
C LYS A 32 -24.99 34.22 30.26
N CYS A 33 -24.78 33.34 29.30
CA CYS A 33 -23.49 33.14 28.68
C CYS A 33 -23.11 34.38 27.86
N GLN A 34 -21.83 34.69 27.77
CA GLN A 34 -21.35 35.74 26.88
C GLN A 34 -21.71 35.38 25.43
N LYS A 35 -21.96 36.39 24.59
CA LYS A 35 -22.23 36.17 23.17
C LYS A 35 -21.08 35.39 22.51
N ASP A 36 -21.45 34.36 21.76
CA ASP A 36 -20.59 33.42 21.05
C ASP A 36 -19.72 32.55 21.98
N LYS A 37 -20.12 32.39 23.25
CA LYS A 37 -19.44 31.56 24.28
C LYS A 37 -20.20 30.32 24.72
N CYS A 38 -21.27 29.99 24.01
CA CYS A 38 -21.81 28.63 23.99
C CYS A 38 -20.99 27.79 23.01
N ASP A 39 -19.76 27.44 23.39
CA ASP A 39 -18.76 26.80 22.53
C ASP A 39 -18.15 25.54 23.16
N VAL A 40 -18.64 25.13 24.35
CA VAL A 40 -18.22 23.91 25.03
C VAL A 40 -19.20 22.79 24.71
N MET A 41 -18.79 21.76 23.97
CA MET A 41 -19.64 20.60 23.70
C MET A 41 -19.36 19.45 24.68
N ILE A 42 -20.39 18.95 25.35
CA ILE A 42 -20.29 17.86 26.35
C ILE A 42 -21.41 16.84 26.12
N GLY A 43 -21.04 15.57 26.01
CA GLY A 43 -21.97 14.43 25.98
C GLY A 43 -22.71 14.20 24.66
N GLY A 44 -22.36 14.90 23.57
CA GLY A 44 -22.98 14.71 22.26
C GLY A 44 -22.71 15.87 21.29
N GLU A 45 -23.48 15.91 20.20
CA GLU A 45 -23.47 16.98 19.19
C GLU A 45 -24.80 17.72 19.21
N GLY A 46 -24.81 19.02 18.97
CA GLY A 46 -26.03 19.83 18.92
C GLY A 46 -26.13 20.89 20.02
N ALA A 47 -27.16 21.73 19.94
CA ALA A 47 -27.37 22.84 20.86
C ALA A 47 -27.67 22.36 22.29
N GLU A 48 -28.33 21.21 22.41
CA GLU A 48 -28.65 20.52 23.67
C GLU A 48 -27.41 19.97 24.39
N HIS A 49 -26.29 19.86 23.67
CA HIS A 49 -24.99 19.42 24.19
C HIS A 49 -23.98 20.58 24.26
N THR A 50 -24.44 21.81 24.05
CA THR A 50 -23.60 23.00 24.06
C THR A 50 -23.75 23.76 25.37
N TYR A 51 -22.63 24.14 25.97
CA TYR A 51 -22.51 24.74 27.30
C TYR A 51 -21.67 26.01 27.25
N CYS A 52 -21.83 26.84 28.28
CA CYS A 52 -21.13 28.11 28.37
C CYS A 52 -19.66 27.93 28.80
N SER A 53 -18.72 28.56 28.10
CA SER A 53 -17.32 28.70 28.54
C SER A 53 -17.05 29.98 29.32
N GLN A 54 -17.91 31.00 29.20
CA GLN A 54 -17.70 32.30 29.82
C GLN A 54 -19.01 33.06 30.01
N CYS A 55 -19.30 33.44 31.26
CA CYS A 55 -20.45 34.25 31.60
C CYS A 55 -20.35 35.69 31.11
N SER A 56 -21.49 36.24 30.72
CA SER A 56 -21.57 37.65 30.29
C SER A 56 -21.30 38.61 31.45
N THR A 57 -21.78 38.25 32.64
CA THR A 57 -21.49 39.00 33.88
C THR A 57 -20.17 38.49 34.50
N PRO A 58 -19.14 39.35 34.66
CA PRO A 58 -17.80 38.92 35.08
C PRO A 58 -17.72 38.27 36.46
N THR A 59 -18.67 38.59 37.35
CA THR A 59 -18.75 38.09 38.73
C THR A 59 -19.63 36.85 38.87
N ASN A 60 -20.25 36.37 37.80
CA ASN A 60 -21.06 35.16 37.85
C ASN A 60 -20.17 33.92 37.94
N HIS A 61 -20.68 32.92 38.64
CA HIS A 61 -20.04 31.63 38.87
C HIS A 61 -20.43 30.69 37.73
N LEU A 62 -19.45 30.22 36.96
CA LEU A 62 -19.67 29.27 35.88
C LEU A 62 -19.62 27.82 36.41
N VAL A 63 -20.79 27.19 36.55
CA VAL A 63 -20.95 25.86 37.15
C VAL A 63 -21.88 25.02 36.28
N GLU A 64 -21.49 23.78 35.94
CA GLU A 64 -22.23 22.91 35.00
C GLU A 64 -22.52 23.59 33.64
N GLY A 65 -21.65 24.49 33.19
CA GLY A 65 -21.87 25.26 31.96
C GLY A 65 -22.99 26.32 32.05
N ALA A 66 -23.52 26.57 33.24
CA ALA A 66 -24.52 27.60 33.52
C ALA A 66 -23.91 28.77 34.32
N CYS A 67 -24.40 29.98 34.06
CA CYS A 67 -23.97 31.19 34.74
C CYS A 67 -24.84 31.46 35.96
N LEU A 68 -24.28 31.29 37.14
CA LEU A 68 -24.97 31.46 38.41
C LEU A 68 -24.60 32.80 39.04
N ALA A 69 -25.60 33.52 39.57
CA ALA A 69 -25.35 34.73 40.34
C ALA A 69 -24.87 34.35 41.75
N THR A 70 -24.22 35.30 42.45
CA THR A 70 -23.83 35.10 43.84
C THR A 70 -25.07 34.79 44.71
N GLY A 71 -25.00 33.70 45.47
CA GLY A 71 -26.09 33.23 46.33
C GLY A 71 -27.04 32.22 45.67
N ASP A 72 -26.94 31.99 44.35
CA ASP A 72 -27.62 30.87 43.70
C ASP A 72 -27.07 29.53 44.23
N SER A 73 -27.91 28.49 44.22
CA SER A 73 -27.50 27.14 44.62
C SER A 73 -26.31 26.65 43.79
N ASN A 74 -25.31 26.09 44.45
CA ASN A 74 -24.05 25.62 43.86
C ASN A 74 -23.13 26.70 43.26
N ALA A 75 -23.47 27.99 43.32
CA ALA A 75 -22.55 29.04 42.89
C ALA A 75 -21.20 28.98 43.63
N ASP A 76 -21.25 28.60 44.92
CA ASP A 76 -20.10 28.45 45.81
C ASP A 76 -19.11 27.34 45.39
N LYS A 77 -19.49 26.48 44.44
CA LYS A 77 -18.62 25.42 43.89
C LYS A 77 -17.54 25.97 42.97
N CYS A 78 -17.81 27.13 42.37
CA CYS A 78 -16.78 28.00 41.83
C CYS A 78 -16.31 28.96 42.93
N GLU A 79 -15.12 28.73 43.49
CA GLU A 79 -14.60 29.54 44.60
C GLU A 79 -14.21 30.94 44.13
N THR A 80 -13.64 31.03 42.93
CA THR A 80 -13.06 32.27 42.41
C THR A 80 -13.60 32.56 41.01
N PRO A 81 -14.73 33.28 40.89
CA PRO A 81 -15.18 33.80 39.60
C PRO A 81 -14.31 35.00 39.20
N ALA A 82 -13.78 35.00 37.99
CA ALA A 82 -13.00 36.11 37.43
C ALA A 82 -13.25 36.22 35.92
N SER A 83 -13.60 37.42 35.45
CA SER A 83 -13.85 37.69 34.02
C SER A 83 -14.89 36.75 33.37
N GLY A 84 -15.87 36.29 34.16
CA GLY A 84 -16.95 35.41 33.72
C GLY A 84 -16.55 33.94 33.63
N VAL A 85 -15.33 33.57 34.04
CA VAL A 85 -14.90 32.17 34.17
C VAL A 85 -14.64 31.83 35.63
N CYS A 86 -14.62 30.56 35.96
CA CYS A 86 -14.11 30.07 37.22
C CYS A 86 -12.60 29.81 37.15
N THR A 87 -11.86 30.23 38.17
CA THR A 87 -10.41 29.95 38.26
C THR A 87 -10.06 28.94 39.35
N SER A 88 -11.02 28.53 40.20
CA SER A 88 -10.81 27.39 41.10
C SER A 88 -12.12 26.72 41.53
N CYS A 89 -12.10 25.39 41.57
CA CYS A 89 -13.23 24.56 42.00
C CYS A 89 -12.96 23.92 43.37
N LYS A 90 -14.02 23.46 44.05
CA LYS A 90 -13.93 22.73 45.33
C LYS A 90 -14.83 21.49 45.36
N ASP A 91 -14.81 20.75 46.47
CA ASP A 91 -15.63 19.56 46.70
C ASP A 91 -15.43 18.50 45.59
N ALA A 92 -16.51 17.80 45.21
CA ALA A 92 -16.55 16.83 44.11
C ALA A 92 -16.71 17.48 42.71
N TYR A 93 -16.36 18.75 42.58
CA TYR A 93 -16.31 19.43 41.29
C TYR A 93 -14.88 19.43 40.74
N PHE A 94 -14.74 19.58 39.44
CA PHE A 94 -13.45 19.69 38.74
C PHE A 94 -13.49 20.79 37.68
N MET A 95 -12.31 21.31 37.36
CA MET A 95 -12.14 22.38 36.38
C MET A 95 -12.16 21.83 34.96
N TYR A 96 -12.99 22.42 34.10
CA TYR A 96 -13.04 22.10 32.67
C TYR A 96 -13.47 23.32 31.85
N LYS A 97 -12.69 23.70 30.83
CA LYS A 97 -12.98 24.82 29.89
C LYS A 97 -13.51 26.10 30.58
N GLY A 98 -12.94 26.46 31.74
CA GLY A 98 -13.29 27.68 32.49
C GLY A 98 -14.45 27.56 33.47
N GLY A 99 -15.07 26.39 33.63
CA GLY A 99 -16.17 26.16 34.59
C GLY A 99 -15.89 25.02 35.57
N CYS A 100 -16.72 24.94 36.61
CA CYS A 100 -16.71 23.82 37.57
C CYS A 100 -17.81 22.81 37.26
N TYR A 101 -17.45 21.54 37.13
CA TYR A 101 -18.35 20.44 36.78
C TYR A 101 -18.30 19.34 37.83
N ASN A 102 -19.43 18.73 38.14
CA ASN A 102 -19.65 17.75 39.19
C ASN A 102 -19.38 16.34 38.66
N SER A 103 -18.55 15.56 39.36
CA SER A 103 -18.27 14.18 38.94
C SER A 103 -19.34 13.17 39.37
N ALA A 104 -20.25 13.55 40.27
CA ALA A 104 -21.27 12.68 40.87
C ALA A 104 -22.68 12.92 40.32
N GLY A 105 -22.87 13.89 39.44
CA GLY A 105 -24.16 14.23 38.83
C GLY A 105 -24.03 15.33 37.78
N GLY A 106 -25.14 15.73 37.16
CA GLY A 106 -25.12 16.74 36.10
C GLY A 106 -24.42 16.24 34.82
N VAL A 107 -23.83 17.16 34.06
CA VAL A 107 -23.16 16.85 32.80
C VAL A 107 -21.68 16.53 33.01
N GLY A 108 -21.11 16.96 34.15
CA GLY A 108 -19.73 16.69 34.53
C GLY A 108 -19.37 15.20 34.63
N VAL A 109 -20.33 14.33 34.98
CA VAL A 109 -20.13 12.87 35.04
C VAL A 109 -19.72 12.26 33.69
N THR A 110 -20.07 12.91 32.58
CA THR A 110 -19.68 12.49 31.22
C THR A 110 -18.21 12.79 30.90
N LEU A 111 -17.55 13.63 31.70
CA LEU A 111 -16.15 14.03 31.56
C LEU A 111 -15.27 13.35 32.62
N CYS A 112 -15.79 13.22 33.84
CA CYS A 112 -15.08 12.74 35.01
C CYS A 112 -16.02 11.95 35.94
N THR A 113 -15.61 10.75 36.36
CA THR A 113 -16.43 9.86 37.20
C THR A 113 -16.08 9.94 38.68
N ALA A 114 -14.94 10.55 39.03
CA ALA A 114 -14.58 10.84 40.41
C ALA A 114 -13.69 12.09 40.48
N ALA A 115 -14.07 13.05 41.32
CA ALA A 115 -13.31 14.27 41.56
C ALA A 115 -13.20 14.56 43.06
N THR A 116 -12.06 15.12 43.46
CA THR A 116 -11.78 15.47 44.86
C THR A 116 -11.00 16.77 44.92
N ASN A 117 -11.50 17.75 45.67
CA ASN A 117 -10.86 19.06 45.88
C ASN A 117 -10.64 19.83 44.57
N GLY A 118 -11.66 19.92 43.70
CA GLY A 118 -11.58 20.76 42.52
C GLY A 118 -10.89 20.14 41.31
N LYS A 119 -10.50 18.86 41.37
CA LYS A 119 -9.78 18.16 40.30
C LYS A 119 -10.38 16.79 40.00
N CYS A 120 -10.28 16.37 38.75
CA CYS A 120 -10.71 15.04 38.32
C CYS A 120 -9.66 13.97 38.64
N ASP A 121 -10.03 12.98 39.47
CA ASP A 121 -9.17 11.85 39.81
C ASP A 121 -9.35 10.67 38.84
N THR A 122 -10.57 10.48 38.32
CA THR A 122 -10.89 9.39 37.37
C THR A 122 -11.63 9.96 36.14
N PRO A 123 -11.00 10.02 34.96
CA PRO A 123 -11.64 10.53 33.75
C PRO A 123 -12.74 9.56 33.29
N ALA A 124 -13.78 10.10 32.66
CA ALA A 124 -14.75 9.28 31.96
C ALA A 124 -14.15 8.72 30.66
N THR A 125 -14.79 7.68 30.09
CA THR A 125 -14.43 7.14 28.78
C THR A 125 -14.44 8.25 27.71
N GLY A 126 -13.37 8.32 26.93
CA GLY A 126 -13.18 9.38 25.93
C GLY A 126 -12.52 10.66 26.44
N TYR A 127 -12.09 10.67 27.70
CA TYR A 127 -11.27 11.72 28.30
C TYR A 127 -10.00 11.16 28.92
N PHE A 128 -8.97 11.99 29.02
CA PHE A 128 -7.75 11.68 29.76
C PHE A 128 -7.38 12.81 30.71
N ILE A 129 -6.69 12.48 31.79
CA ILE A 129 -6.19 13.45 32.78
C ILE A 129 -5.06 14.27 32.15
N ILE A 130 -5.12 15.59 32.31
CA ILE A 130 -4.01 16.48 31.99
C ILE A 130 -3.00 16.44 33.16
N PRO A 131 -1.75 16.04 32.93
CA PRO A 131 -0.72 16.06 33.97
C PRO A 131 -0.34 17.48 34.39
N GLY A 132 -0.21 17.70 35.69
CA GLY A 132 0.34 18.89 36.33
C GLY A 132 1.86 18.84 36.52
N THR A 133 2.38 19.73 37.37
CA THR A 133 3.83 19.97 37.56
C THR A 133 4.60 18.80 38.18
N ASP A 134 3.93 17.89 38.88
CA ASP A 134 4.49 16.70 39.51
C ASP A 134 4.22 15.40 38.72
N GLY A 135 3.62 15.52 37.53
CA GLY A 135 3.19 14.36 36.73
C GLY A 135 1.83 13.78 37.11
N ASN A 136 1.12 14.35 38.09
CA ASN A 136 -0.26 14.00 38.46
C ASN A 136 -1.22 15.19 38.21
N VAL A 137 -2.54 14.91 38.27
CA VAL A 137 -3.68 15.78 37.89
C VAL A 137 -3.40 17.29 38.03
N ALA A 138 -3.65 18.03 36.94
CA ALA A 138 -3.72 19.49 36.92
C ALA A 138 -4.57 19.97 38.11
N ASP A 139 -4.00 20.79 38.98
CA ASP A 139 -4.60 21.17 40.26
C ASP A 139 -5.99 21.82 40.14
N LYS A 140 -6.58 22.21 41.28
CA LYS A 140 -7.92 22.81 41.34
C LYS A 140 -8.13 24.08 40.49
N SER A 141 -7.07 24.66 39.95
CA SER A 141 -7.04 25.89 39.16
C SER A 141 -6.80 25.64 37.67
N HIS A 142 -6.55 24.39 37.27
CA HIS A 142 -6.22 24.01 35.90
C HIS A 142 -7.18 22.95 35.38
N GLN A 143 -7.40 22.96 34.06
CA GLN A 143 -8.28 22.01 33.42
C GLN A 143 -7.84 20.57 33.72
N SER A 144 -8.73 19.78 34.33
CA SER A 144 -8.36 18.46 34.85
C SER A 144 -8.32 17.39 33.77
N VAL A 145 -9.23 17.47 32.78
CA VAL A 145 -9.37 16.47 31.72
C VAL A 145 -9.44 17.11 30.34
N LEU A 146 -9.01 16.35 29.33
CA LEU A 146 -9.10 16.71 27.92
C LEU A 146 -9.78 15.59 27.15
N SER A 147 -10.61 15.95 26.17
CA SER A 147 -11.24 14.96 25.29
C SER A 147 -10.18 14.28 24.44
N CYS A 148 -10.34 12.97 24.24
CA CYS A 148 -9.50 12.19 23.34
C CYS A 148 -9.51 12.70 21.90
N SER A 149 -10.53 13.46 21.49
CA SER A 149 -10.65 14.06 20.15
C SER A 149 -10.29 15.55 20.08
N ASP A 150 -9.91 16.20 21.19
CA ASP A 150 -9.57 17.62 21.20
C ASP A 150 -8.15 17.85 20.65
N THR A 151 -8.07 18.28 19.39
CA THR A 151 -6.80 18.56 18.71
C THR A 151 -6.25 19.96 19.01
N ASP A 152 -7.08 20.88 19.47
CA ASP A 152 -6.63 22.23 19.82
C ASP A 152 -5.81 22.17 21.11
N GLY A 153 -6.20 21.27 22.01
CA GLY A 153 -5.46 20.93 23.20
C GLY A 153 -5.51 22.02 24.27
N VAL A 154 -4.67 21.85 25.28
CA VAL A 154 -4.55 22.77 26.41
C VAL A 154 -3.09 22.94 26.79
N THR A 155 -2.63 24.19 26.83
CA THR A 155 -1.31 24.55 27.36
C THR A 155 -1.38 24.80 28.85
N VAL A 156 -0.63 24.01 29.62
CA VAL A 156 -0.42 24.24 31.06
C VAL A 156 0.69 25.27 31.21
N LYS A 157 0.38 26.44 31.80
CA LYS A 157 1.27 27.62 31.79
C LYS A 157 2.58 27.38 32.55
N GLU A 158 2.50 26.64 33.65
CA GLU A 158 3.60 26.35 34.58
C GLU A 158 4.64 25.46 33.91
N THR A 159 4.19 24.41 33.21
CA THR A 159 5.06 23.44 32.53
C THR A 159 5.38 23.84 31.10
N LYS A 160 4.63 24.79 30.53
CA LYS A 160 4.65 25.19 29.11
C LYS A 160 4.41 24.02 28.15
N LYS A 161 3.77 22.94 28.62
CA LYS A 161 3.42 21.78 27.80
C LYS A 161 2.00 21.92 27.27
N THR A 162 1.81 21.58 25.99
CA THR A 162 0.51 21.54 25.34
C THR A 162 0.05 20.10 25.18
N TYR A 163 -1.01 19.74 25.89
CA TYR A 163 -1.62 18.41 25.83
C TYR A 163 -2.70 18.36 24.76
N GLN A 164 -2.69 17.32 23.92
CA GLN A 164 -3.60 17.19 22.77
C GLN A 164 -4.15 15.77 22.65
N GLY A 165 -5.38 15.68 22.18
CA GLY A 165 -6.00 14.45 21.70
C GLY A 165 -5.66 14.15 20.23
N ILE A 166 -6.41 13.23 19.64
CA ILE A 166 -6.29 12.77 18.26
C ILE A 166 -7.67 12.88 17.62
N LYS A 167 -7.75 13.57 16.48
CA LYS A 167 -8.98 13.71 15.70
C LYS A 167 -9.66 12.35 15.48
N GLY A 168 -10.94 12.25 15.85
CA GLY A 168 -11.76 11.05 15.65
C GLY A 168 -11.47 9.91 16.63
N CYS A 169 -10.74 10.16 17.72
CA CYS A 169 -10.47 9.19 18.76
C CYS A 169 -11.58 9.16 19.82
N ALA A 170 -12.19 7.98 20.03
CA ALA A 170 -13.23 7.74 21.03
C ALA A 170 -12.67 7.37 22.40
N GLU A 171 -11.55 6.64 22.44
CA GLU A 171 -10.92 6.21 23.68
C GLU A 171 -9.40 6.34 23.54
N CYS A 172 -8.74 6.87 24.56
CA CYS A 172 -7.32 7.14 24.53
C CYS A 172 -6.69 7.03 25.92
N THR A 173 -5.36 6.97 25.95
CA THR A 173 -4.55 7.02 27.17
C THR A 173 -3.40 7.99 26.97
N LEU A 174 -3.03 8.73 28.01
CA LEU A 174 -1.83 9.55 28.01
C LEU A 174 -0.79 8.91 28.94
N LYS A 175 0.41 8.65 28.43
CA LYS A 175 1.53 8.14 29.23
C LYS A 175 2.63 9.17 29.28
N SER A 176 3.03 9.57 30.49
CA SER A 176 4.18 10.46 30.68
C SER A 176 5.45 9.82 30.07
N PRO A 177 6.32 10.58 29.38
CA PRO A 177 6.34 12.04 29.26
C PRO A 177 5.59 12.62 28.04
N ALA A 178 4.75 11.83 27.36
CA ALA A 178 4.07 12.28 26.15
C ALA A 178 3.11 13.45 26.41
N THR A 179 2.94 14.28 25.40
CA THR A 179 1.98 15.40 25.40
C THR A 179 0.80 15.16 24.45
N THR A 180 0.87 14.13 23.59
CA THR A 180 -0.25 13.70 22.76
C THR A 180 -0.75 12.36 23.27
N ALA A 181 -2.07 12.23 23.46
CA ALA A 181 -2.67 10.97 23.87
C ALA A 181 -2.46 9.89 22.81
N THR A 182 -2.40 8.63 23.24
CA THR A 182 -2.42 7.45 22.38
C THR A 182 -3.84 6.96 22.26
N CYS A 183 -4.37 6.89 21.04
CA CYS A 183 -5.71 6.39 20.77
C CYS A 183 -5.74 4.87 20.89
N SER A 184 -6.74 4.34 21.59
CA SER A 184 -7.02 2.92 21.68
C SER A 184 -8.25 2.50 20.88
N LYS A 185 -9.12 3.46 20.53
CA LYS A 185 -10.31 3.20 19.72
C LYS A 185 -10.77 4.47 19.01
N CYS A 186 -11.08 4.33 17.72
CA CYS A 186 -11.61 5.43 16.92
C CYS A 186 -13.14 5.51 17.03
N ALA A 187 -13.66 6.74 17.10
CA ALA A 187 -15.09 7.01 16.92
C ALA A 187 -15.49 6.81 15.45
N THR A 188 -14.62 7.25 14.54
CA THR A 188 -14.77 7.13 13.09
C THR A 188 -13.45 6.68 12.46
N GLY A 189 -13.52 5.85 11.42
CA GLY A 189 -12.34 5.32 10.74
C GLY A 189 -11.75 4.09 11.42
N ALA A 190 -10.49 3.80 11.12
CA ALA A 190 -9.78 2.63 11.64
C ALA A 190 -8.57 3.07 12.48
N LEU A 191 -8.31 2.36 13.58
CA LEU A 191 -7.15 2.65 14.43
C LEU A 191 -5.86 2.28 13.68
N TYR A 192 -5.03 3.29 13.45
CA TYR A 192 -3.71 3.13 12.85
C TYR A 192 -2.62 3.37 13.88
N THR A 193 -1.80 2.35 14.10
CA THR A 193 -0.65 2.38 15.02
C THR A 193 0.62 2.06 14.23
N PRO A 194 1.34 3.06 13.71
CA PRO A 194 2.60 2.82 13.00
C PRO A 194 3.68 2.28 13.94
N SER A 195 4.72 1.65 13.40
CA SER A 195 5.90 1.25 14.18
C SER A 195 6.66 2.45 14.75
N GLU A 196 6.59 3.58 14.05
CA GLU A 196 7.18 4.86 14.45
C GLU A 196 6.12 5.97 14.29
N GLY A 197 5.91 6.76 15.34
CA GLY A 197 4.99 7.89 15.32
C GLY A 197 3.73 7.70 16.18
N ALA A 198 2.83 8.68 16.09
CA ALA A 198 1.62 8.72 16.88
C ALA A 198 0.48 7.91 16.25
N THR A 199 -0.40 7.39 17.09
CA THR A 199 -1.64 6.73 16.66
C THR A 199 -2.58 7.70 15.97
N SER A 200 -3.37 7.22 15.01
CA SER A 200 -4.37 8.05 14.32
C SER A 200 -5.61 7.24 13.94
N CYS A 201 -6.65 7.96 13.51
CA CYS A 201 -7.95 7.40 13.09
C CYS A 201 -8.28 7.77 11.65
N PRO A 202 -7.50 7.33 10.65
CA PRO A 202 -7.79 7.63 9.25
C PRO A 202 -9.10 6.97 8.79
N ALA A 203 -9.79 7.64 7.87
CA ALA A 203 -10.98 7.10 7.20
C ALA A 203 -10.64 5.91 6.28
N THR A 204 -9.43 5.90 5.71
CA THR A 204 -8.89 4.83 4.87
C THR A 204 -7.46 4.51 5.30
N CYS A 205 -7.12 3.23 5.37
CA CYS A 205 -5.77 2.83 5.78
C CYS A 205 -4.68 3.31 4.78
N PRO A 206 -3.50 3.74 5.27
CA PRO A 206 -2.38 4.12 4.42
C PRO A 206 -1.87 2.98 3.52
N GLU A 207 -1.09 3.31 2.47
CA GLU A 207 -0.40 2.30 1.66
C GLU A 207 0.47 1.41 2.56
N GLY A 208 0.48 0.10 2.27
CA GLY A 208 1.10 -0.91 3.12
C GLY A 208 0.20 -1.45 4.23
N TYR A 209 -1.05 -0.99 4.35
CA TYR A 209 -2.00 -1.43 5.36
C TYR A 209 -3.38 -1.76 4.77
N PHE A 210 -4.11 -2.66 5.42
CA PHE A 210 -5.49 -3.02 5.10
C PHE A 210 -6.40 -2.84 6.33
N GLU A 211 -7.69 -2.58 6.11
CA GLU A 211 -8.66 -2.52 7.20
C GLU A 211 -8.99 -3.93 7.71
N HIS A 212 -8.89 -4.12 9.01
CA HIS A 212 -9.32 -5.34 9.70
C HIS A 212 -10.22 -4.99 10.88
N THR A 213 -11.31 -5.72 11.02
CA THR A 213 -12.21 -5.63 12.18
C THR A 213 -12.00 -6.84 13.06
N ALA A 214 -11.50 -6.61 14.29
CA ALA A 214 -11.29 -7.68 15.26
C ALA A 214 -12.62 -8.30 15.67
N LYS A 215 -12.75 -9.64 15.63
CA LYS A 215 -14.00 -10.33 15.97
C LYS A 215 -14.41 -10.17 17.44
N SER A 216 -13.43 -10.19 18.35
CA SER A 216 -13.66 -10.14 19.79
C SER A 216 -14.16 -8.78 20.29
N THR A 217 -13.73 -7.68 19.68
CA THR A 217 -14.04 -6.31 20.15
C THR A 217 -14.80 -5.47 19.13
N SER A 218 -14.95 -5.94 17.89
CA SER A 218 -15.47 -5.17 16.74
C SER A 218 -14.70 -3.88 16.45
N ILE A 219 -13.45 -3.76 16.91
CA ILE A 219 -12.60 -2.59 16.66
C ILE A 219 -12.00 -2.68 15.25
N LYS A 220 -12.15 -1.60 14.48
CA LYS A 220 -11.51 -1.40 13.19
C LYS A 220 -10.07 -0.95 13.36
N THR A 221 -9.16 -1.58 12.65
CA THR A 221 -7.71 -1.32 12.73
C THR A 221 -7.08 -1.36 11.35
N CYS A 222 -6.00 -0.59 11.16
CA CYS A 222 -5.16 -0.67 9.97
C CYS A 222 -4.00 -1.61 10.23
N GLN A 223 -4.01 -2.76 9.55
CA GLN A 223 -3.07 -3.85 9.74
C GLN A 223 -2.05 -3.88 8.63
N SER A 224 -0.78 -4.08 8.97
CA SER A 224 0.29 -4.07 7.98
C SER A 224 0.16 -5.25 7.03
N CYS A 225 0.34 -5.00 5.74
CA CYS A 225 0.45 -6.02 4.72
C CYS A 225 1.73 -6.86 4.85
N SER A 226 2.77 -6.35 5.52
CA SER A 226 4.11 -6.96 5.56
C SER A 226 4.51 -7.52 6.93
N ALA A 227 3.95 -7.01 8.03
CA ALA A 227 4.37 -7.43 9.36
C ALA A 227 3.71 -8.77 9.77
N PRO A 228 4.36 -9.57 10.63
CA PRO A 228 3.68 -10.68 11.30
C PRO A 228 2.57 -10.11 12.19
N THR A 229 1.31 -10.40 11.86
CA THR A 229 0.16 -9.87 12.60
C THR A 229 -0.31 -10.89 13.64
N GLY A 230 0.49 -11.04 14.70
CA GLY A 230 0.22 -12.01 15.79
C GLY A 230 -1.04 -11.73 16.61
N SER A 231 -1.65 -10.55 16.46
CA SER A 231 -2.81 -10.10 17.23
C SER A 231 -4.15 -10.14 16.48
N LEU A 232 -4.19 -10.66 15.25
CA LEU A 232 -5.47 -10.77 14.53
C LEU A 232 -6.32 -11.92 15.05
N ASP A 233 -7.63 -11.75 14.96
CA ASP A 233 -8.61 -12.80 15.19
C ASP A 233 -9.46 -13.00 13.91
N PRO A 234 -9.14 -14.01 13.07
CA PRO A 234 -8.10 -15.01 13.24
C PRO A 234 -6.71 -14.50 12.82
N ALA A 235 -5.67 -15.04 13.46
CA ALA A 235 -4.27 -14.66 13.23
C ALA A 235 -3.91 -14.80 11.74
N ALA A 236 -3.23 -13.79 11.20
CA ALA A 236 -2.66 -13.86 9.86
C ALA A 236 -1.19 -13.48 9.90
N THR A 237 -0.46 -13.86 8.88
CA THR A 237 0.93 -13.42 8.69
C THR A 237 0.95 -12.52 7.46
N GLY A 238 1.54 -11.33 7.59
CA GLY A 238 1.76 -10.45 6.45
C GLY A 238 2.73 -11.07 5.44
N VAL A 239 2.69 -10.56 4.22
CA VAL A 239 3.61 -10.92 3.14
C VAL A 239 4.74 -9.89 3.14
N THR A 240 5.94 -10.30 3.56
CA THR A 240 7.12 -9.41 3.59
C THR A 240 7.30 -8.67 2.27
N GLY A 241 7.43 -7.34 2.32
CA GLY A 241 7.62 -6.50 1.14
C GLY A 241 6.32 -6.15 0.40
N CYS A 242 5.16 -6.56 0.91
CA CYS A 242 3.87 -6.20 0.34
C CYS A 242 3.44 -4.78 0.73
N VAL A 243 3.04 -3.99 -0.26
CA VAL A 243 2.58 -2.59 -0.09
C VAL A 243 1.08 -2.41 -0.39
N LYS A 244 0.43 -3.41 -0.97
CA LYS A 244 -1.02 -3.43 -1.14
C LYS A 244 -1.52 -4.85 -0.98
N CYS A 245 -2.50 -5.06 -0.11
CA CYS A 245 -3.02 -6.38 0.18
C CYS A 245 -4.50 -6.36 0.48
N THR A 246 -5.13 -7.52 0.34
CA THR A 246 -6.48 -7.82 0.81
C THR A 246 -6.45 -8.92 1.86
N TYR A 247 -7.57 -9.09 2.57
CA TYR A 247 -7.71 -10.11 3.58
C TYR A 247 -8.94 -10.98 3.32
N ASN A 248 -8.71 -12.26 3.09
CA ASN A 248 -9.74 -13.28 2.99
C ASN A 248 -9.24 -14.54 3.71
N THR A 249 -9.41 -14.60 5.03
CA THR A 249 -8.83 -15.60 5.96
C THR A 249 -7.29 -15.56 6.10
N LYS A 250 -6.58 -15.04 5.09
CA LYS A 250 -5.15 -14.75 5.08
C LYS A 250 -4.90 -13.42 4.35
N VAL A 251 -3.71 -12.86 4.56
CA VAL A 251 -3.24 -11.69 3.81
C VAL A 251 -2.86 -12.14 2.39
N ILE A 252 -3.44 -11.50 1.38
CA ILE A 252 -3.16 -11.73 -0.04
C ILE A 252 -2.52 -10.46 -0.58
N CYS A 253 -1.27 -10.56 -1.02
CA CYS A 253 -0.55 -9.44 -1.60
C CYS A 253 -1.01 -9.17 -3.03
N GLU A 254 -1.29 -7.90 -3.33
CA GLU A 254 -1.70 -7.43 -4.66
C GLU A 254 -0.58 -6.63 -5.35
N LYS A 255 0.33 -6.05 -4.56
CA LYS A 255 1.45 -5.24 -5.05
C LYS A 255 2.61 -5.31 -4.07
N CYS A 256 3.77 -5.61 -4.61
CA CYS A 256 5.04 -5.58 -3.87
C CYS A 256 5.70 -4.20 -3.94
N GLY A 257 6.41 -3.83 -2.89
CA GLY A 257 7.29 -2.66 -2.85
C GLY A 257 8.73 -3.02 -3.21
N GLN A 258 9.63 -2.03 -3.11
CA GLN A 258 11.09 -2.21 -3.24
C GLN A 258 11.51 -2.97 -4.51
N ASP A 259 10.87 -2.68 -5.64
CA ASP A 259 11.16 -3.31 -6.94
C ASP A 259 10.98 -4.85 -7.02
N LYS A 260 10.37 -5.47 -6.01
CA LYS A 260 10.06 -6.91 -5.98
C LYS A 260 8.91 -7.26 -6.92
N TYR A 261 8.88 -8.52 -7.33
CA TYR A 261 7.85 -9.12 -8.18
C TYR A 261 6.85 -9.90 -7.34
N LEU A 262 5.57 -9.68 -7.59
CA LEU A 262 4.50 -10.46 -6.99
C LEU A 262 4.48 -11.85 -7.63
N LYS A 263 4.71 -12.87 -6.82
CA LYS A 263 4.56 -14.27 -7.18
C LYS A 263 3.31 -14.85 -6.53
N THR A 264 2.55 -15.63 -7.31
CA THR A 264 1.35 -16.29 -6.86
C THR A 264 1.48 -17.79 -7.12
N ASP A 265 1.41 -18.58 -6.05
CA ASP A 265 1.47 -20.05 -6.09
C ASP A 265 0.16 -20.59 -5.53
N GLY A 266 -0.78 -20.91 -6.41
CA GLY A 266 -2.17 -21.19 -6.01
C GLY A 266 -2.79 -19.96 -5.34
N ASP A 267 -3.18 -20.10 -4.08
CA ASP A 267 -3.75 -18.99 -3.29
C ASP A 267 -2.70 -18.24 -2.45
N ALA A 268 -1.44 -18.66 -2.46
CA ALA A 268 -0.37 -18.01 -1.70
C ALA A 268 0.29 -16.91 -2.53
N THR A 269 0.67 -15.81 -1.88
CA THR A 269 1.36 -14.69 -2.53
C THR A 269 2.66 -14.39 -1.81
N SER A 270 3.68 -14.00 -2.58
CA SER A 270 4.98 -13.61 -2.06
C SER A 270 5.58 -12.49 -2.90
N CYS A 271 6.48 -11.72 -2.30
CA CYS A 271 7.26 -10.70 -2.99
C CYS A 271 8.70 -11.17 -3.11
N VAL A 272 9.15 -11.38 -4.35
CA VAL A 272 10.44 -12.02 -4.65
C VAL A 272 11.27 -11.18 -5.62
N ASP A 273 12.57 -11.43 -5.73
CA ASP A 273 13.38 -10.83 -6.79
C ASP A 273 13.09 -11.48 -8.14
N ALA A 274 13.46 -10.82 -9.24
CA ALA A 274 13.18 -11.30 -10.60
C ALA A 274 13.71 -12.73 -10.86
N GLN A 275 14.89 -13.03 -10.33
CA GLN A 275 15.54 -14.35 -10.44
C GLN A 275 14.83 -15.44 -9.63
N ASP A 276 14.04 -15.06 -8.62
CA ASP A 276 13.38 -15.97 -7.68
C ASP A 276 11.93 -16.31 -8.11
N CYS A 277 11.50 -15.84 -9.28
CA CYS A 277 10.24 -16.32 -9.88
C CYS A 277 10.24 -17.84 -10.04
N GLY A 278 11.42 -18.45 -10.24
CA GLY A 278 11.59 -19.90 -10.33
C GLY A 278 11.34 -20.44 -11.74
N THR A 279 11.55 -21.76 -11.89
CA THR A 279 11.37 -22.43 -13.18
C THR A 279 9.91 -22.44 -13.60
N GLY A 280 9.66 -22.22 -14.91
CA GLY A 280 8.32 -22.13 -15.47
C GLY A 280 7.59 -20.81 -15.22
N PHE A 281 8.28 -19.82 -14.66
CA PHE A 281 7.80 -18.45 -14.52
C PHE A 281 8.83 -17.46 -15.06
N PHE A 282 8.37 -16.28 -15.47
CA PHE A 282 9.23 -15.18 -15.87
C PHE A 282 8.79 -13.88 -15.20
N ALA A 283 9.76 -13.04 -14.89
CA ALA A 283 9.53 -11.72 -14.31
C ALA A 283 9.12 -10.73 -15.41
N THR A 284 8.01 -10.03 -15.22
CA THR A 284 7.55 -8.96 -16.13
C THR A 284 6.70 -7.93 -15.40
N THR A 285 6.30 -6.86 -16.08
CA THR A 285 5.37 -5.85 -15.56
C THR A 285 4.05 -5.92 -16.31
N VAL A 286 2.95 -6.14 -15.59
CA VAL A 286 1.58 -6.17 -16.14
C VAL A 286 0.80 -5.05 -15.48
N GLU A 287 0.25 -4.13 -16.28
CA GLU A 287 -0.54 -2.99 -15.80
C GLU A 287 0.19 -2.13 -14.73
N GLY A 288 1.51 -1.99 -14.88
CA GLY A 288 2.35 -1.25 -13.92
C GLY A 288 2.69 -2.01 -12.63
N ILE A 289 2.32 -3.30 -12.51
CA ILE A 289 2.65 -4.17 -11.38
C ILE A 289 3.68 -5.21 -11.83
N LYS A 290 4.82 -5.26 -11.13
CA LYS A 290 5.85 -6.30 -11.31
C LYS A 290 5.32 -7.65 -10.83
N LYS A 291 5.25 -8.66 -11.70
CA LYS A 291 4.70 -9.99 -11.44
C LYS A 291 5.59 -11.10 -11.99
N CYS A 292 5.61 -12.23 -11.30
CA CYS A 292 6.07 -13.50 -11.84
C CYS A 292 4.90 -14.15 -12.57
N ILE A 293 4.99 -14.27 -13.89
CA ILE A 293 3.93 -14.84 -14.74
C ILE A 293 4.36 -16.21 -15.21
N SER A 294 3.42 -17.16 -15.26
CA SER A 294 3.69 -18.50 -15.78
C SER A 294 4.07 -18.45 -17.26
N CYS A 295 5.09 -19.21 -17.64
CA CYS A 295 5.50 -19.37 -19.04
C CYS A 295 4.34 -19.85 -19.93
N GLY A 296 3.44 -20.67 -19.37
CA GLY A 296 2.26 -21.22 -20.05
C GLY A 296 1.04 -20.30 -20.07
N ASP A 297 1.11 -19.11 -19.48
CA ASP A 297 -0.02 -18.17 -19.39
C ASP A 297 -0.60 -17.84 -20.77
N THR A 298 -1.92 -17.83 -20.90
CA THR A 298 -2.60 -17.66 -22.21
C THR A 298 -2.56 -16.22 -22.73
N THR A 299 -2.35 -15.25 -21.84
CA THR A 299 -2.37 -13.82 -22.19
C THR A 299 -0.95 -13.32 -22.42
N ASN A 300 -0.10 -13.47 -21.41
CA ASN A 300 1.23 -12.91 -21.33
C ASN A 300 2.33 -13.95 -21.66
N GLY A 301 2.01 -15.24 -21.58
CA GLY A 301 2.94 -16.33 -21.85
C GLY A 301 2.80 -16.92 -23.27
N VAL A 302 3.31 -18.14 -23.41
CA VAL A 302 3.25 -19.00 -24.58
C VAL A 302 2.50 -20.27 -24.21
N THR A 303 1.34 -20.52 -24.83
CA THR A 303 0.49 -21.67 -24.48
C THR A 303 1.25 -23.00 -24.62
N ASN A 304 1.14 -23.88 -23.62
CA ASN A 304 1.87 -25.16 -23.50
C ASN A 304 3.39 -25.04 -23.32
N CYS A 305 3.88 -23.85 -22.98
CA CYS A 305 5.27 -23.67 -22.59
C CYS A 305 5.49 -24.02 -21.12
N ALA A 306 6.44 -24.92 -20.85
CA ALA A 306 6.83 -25.34 -19.51
C ALA A 306 7.94 -24.48 -18.93
N GLU A 307 8.92 -24.08 -19.73
CA GLU A 307 10.05 -23.24 -19.32
C GLU A 307 10.29 -22.15 -20.36
N CYS A 308 10.65 -20.94 -19.90
CA CYS A 308 10.83 -19.79 -20.77
C CYS A 308 11.84 -18.80 -20.19
N THR A 309 12.31 -17.89 -21.04
CA THR A 309 13.13 -16.75 -20.67
C THR A 309 12.31 -15.47 -20.79
N ALA A 310 12.62 -14.49 -19.93
CA ALA A 310 11.92 -13.21 -19.91
C ALA A 310 11.94 -12.50 -21.28
N PRO A 311 10.94 -11.67 -21.59
CA PRO A 311 10.91 -10.92 -22.84
C PRO A 311 12.16 -10.04 -23.00
N GLY A 312 12.77 -10.06 -24.19
CA GLY A 312 13.81 -9.10 -24.55
C GLY A 312 13.23 -7.68 -24.70
N GLU A 313 14.09 -6.67 -24.78
CA GLU A 313 13.66 -5.28 -24.97
C GLU A 313 12.73 -5.13 -26.18
N GLY A 314 11.60 -4.45 -25.98
CA GLY A 314 10.58 -4.24 -27.01
C GLY A 314 9.65 -5.44 -27.30
N LYS A 315 9.82 -6.58 -26.60
CA LYS A 315 8.92 -7.74 -26.71
C LYS A 315 7.94 -7.80 -25.54
N THR A 316 6.72 -8.26 -25.80
CA THR A 316 5.66 -8.41 -24.78
C THR A 316 5.49 -9.83 -24.26
N LYS A 317 6.04 -10.83 -24.97
CA LYS A 317 5.93 -12.25 -24.63
C LYS A 317 7.29 -12.88 -24.35
N PRO A 318 7.37 -13.89 -23.45
CA PRO A 318 8.60 -14.58 -23.15
C PRO A 318 9.03 -15.47 -24.33
N THR A 319 10.30 -15.87 -24.34
CA THR A 319 10.80 -16.87 -25.29
C THR A 319 10.74 -18.24 -24.64
N CYS A 320 9.91 -19.13 -25.19
CA CYS A 320 9.77 -20.49 -24.70
C CYS A 320 11.03 -21.30 -24.98
N THR A 321 11.54 -22.00 -23.97
CA THR A 321 12.73 -22.85 -24.09
C THR A 321 12.38 -24.34 -24.02
N LYS A 322 11.20 -24.68 -23.49
CA LYS A 322 10.72 -26.06 -23.40
C LYS A 322 9.21 -26.10 -23.33
N CYS A 323 8.60 -26.97 -24.13
CA CYS A 323 7.17 -27.24 -24.09
C CYS A 323 6.85 -28.35 -23.08
N THR A 324 5.62 -28.38 -22.57
CA THR A 324 5.19 -29.40 -21.60
C THR A 324 5.21 -30.81 -22.23
N ASP A 325 4.50 -30.97 -23.35
CA ASP A 325 4.33 -32.25 -24.06
C ASP A 325 4.45 -32.13 -25.59
N LYS A 326 4.42 -30.90 -26.12
CA LYS A 326 4.51 -30.52 -27.54
C LYS A 326 5.94 -30.33 -28.04
N TYR A 327 6.10 -30.04 -29.33
CA TYR A 327 7.39 -29.70 -29.94
C TYR A 327 7.62 -28.20 -29.95
N LEU A 328 8.78 -27.78 -29.46
CA LEU A 328 9.21 -26.39 -29.52
C LEU A 328 9.57 -26.01 -30.96
N LYS A 329 8.89 -25.02 -31.52
CA LYS A 329 9.15 -24.48 -32.85
C LYS A 329 9.66 -23.05 -32.74
N THR A 330 10.76 -22.76 -33.42
CA THR A 330 11.33 -21.41 -33.52
C THR A 330 11.13 -20.89 -34.93
N ALA A 331 10.45 -19.77 -35.07
CA ALA A 331 10.28 -19.05 -36.32
C ALA A 331 11.55 -18.25 -36.69
N ALA A 332 11.64 -17.79 -37.94
CA ALA A 332 12.81 -17.09 -38.45
C ALA A 332 13.08 -15.74 -37.74
N ASP A 333 12.06 -15.14 -37.13
CA ASP A 333 12.15 -13.93 -36.30
C ASP A 333 12.58 -14.20 -34.85
N GLY A 334 12.86 -15.47 -34.52
CA GLY A 334 13.20 -15.93 -33.18
C GLY A 334 12.00 -16.13 -32.25
N THR A 335 10.77 -15.98 -32.74
CA THR A 335 9.56 -16.27 -31.95
C THR A 335 9.40 -17.77 -31.76
N THR A 336 9.09 -18.19 -30.54
CA THR A 336 8.92 -19.60 -30.17
C THR A 336 7.47 -19.96 -29.90
N THR A 337 7.00 -21.09 -30.43
CA THR A 337 5.68 -21.66 -30.15
C THR A 337 5.79 -23.15 -29.79
N CYS A 338 4.73 -23.70 -29.20
CA CYS A 338 4.64 -25.10 -28.82
C CYS A 338 3.57 -25.80 -29.66
N GLU A 339 4.00 -26.61 -30.62
CA GLU A 339 3.15 -27.20 -31.64
C GLU A 339 3.07 -28.72 -31.51
N THR A 340 1.88 -29.28 -31.74
CA THR A 340 1.70 -30.74 -31.82
C THR A 340 2.25 -31.29 -33.14
N GLU A 341 2.03 -30.55 -34.23
CA GLU A 341 2.53 -30.84 -35.57
C GLU A 341 3.45 -29.71 -36.01
N CYS A 342 4.65 -30.03 -36.49
CA CYS A 342 5.64 -29.02 -36.86
C CYS A 342 5.27 -28.23 -38.13
N GLY A 343 4.28 -28.69 -38.89
CA GLY A 343 3.86 -28.12 -40.16
C GLY A 343 4.85 -28.40 -41.29
N GLU A 344 4.53 -27.90 -42.49
CA GLU A 344 5.37 -28.11 -43.66
C GLU A 344 6.74 -27.46 -43.52
N GLY A 345 7.77 -28.15 -44.04
CA GLY A 345 9.17 -27.71 -43.98
C GLY A 345 9.88 -27.92 -42.66
N TYR A 346 9.22 -28.58 -41.69
CA TYR A 346 9.81 -28.96 -40.42
C TYR A 346 9.53 -30.43 -40.10
N PHE A 347 10.44 -31.07 -39.36
CA PHE A 347 10.25 -32.43 -38.86
C PHE A 347 10.34 -32.47 -37.33
N LYS A 348 9.68 -33.46 -36.73
CA LYS A 348 9.68 -33.72 -35.29
C LYS A 348 11.01 -34.37 -34.88
N ASN A 349 11.71 -33.79 -33.92
CA ASN A 349 12.88 -34.38 -33.32
C ASN A 349 12.73 -34.43 -31.79
N ASP A 350 12.64 -35.63 -31.23
CA ASP A 350 12.45 -35.84 -29.80
C ASP A 350 13.69 -35.53 -28.95
N LYS A 351 14.85 -35.36 -29.58
CA LYS A 351 16.15 -35.15 -28.93
C LYS A 351 16.93 -33.98 -29.54
N GLY A 352 16.23 -33.00 -30.09
CA GLY A 352 16.87 -31.93 -30.86
C GLY A 352 17.24 -30.67 -30.05
N GLY A 353 16.86 -30.57 -28.78
CA GLY A 353 17.34 -29.49 -27.91
C GLY A 353 18.81 -29.62 -27.54
N SER A 354 19.40 -28.54 -27.00
CA SER A 354 20.79 -28.52 -26.53
C SER A 354 21.08 -29.54 -25.42
N ASP A 355 20.04 -29.99 -24.70
CA ASP A 355 20.07 -31.01 -23.65
C ASP A 355 19.90 -32.45 -24.17
N SER A 356 19.72 -32.63 -25.49
CA SER A 356 19.39 -33.90 -26.16
C SER A 356 18.13 -34.62 -25.64
N GLN A 357 17.25 -33.90 -24.93
CA GLN A 357 16.04 -34.44 -24.31
C GLN A 357 14.78 -33.63 -24.66
N THR A 358 14.95 -32.40 -25.14
CA THR A 358 13.85 -31.52 -25.52
C THR A 358 13.32 -31.87 -26.92
N LYS A 359 11.99 -31.98 -27.03
CA LYS A 359 11.25 -32.15 -28.28
C LYS A 359 11.20 -30.83 -29.05
N VAL A 360 11.72 -30.82 -30.27
CA VAL A 360 11.81 -29.61 -31.12
C VAL A 360 11.34 -29.88 -32.54
N CYS A 361 10.82 -28.84 -33.19
CA CYS A 361 10.59 -28.80 -34.62
C CYS A 361 11.82 -28.24 -35.31
N VAL A 362 12.50 -29.08 -36.07
CA VAL A 362 13.72 -28.70 -36.79
C VAL A 362 13.37 -28.41 -38.25
N SER A 363 13.90 -27.33 -38.80
CA SER A 363 13.74 -27.01 -40.23
C SER A 363 14.38 -28.10 -41.09
N CYS A 364 13.70 -28.53 -42.14
CA CYS A 364 14.24 -29.50 -43.09
C CYS A 364 15.55 -29.03 -43.73
N GLY A 365 15.70 -27.72 -43.92
CA GLY A 365 16.88 -27.09 -44.50
C GLY A 365 18.02 -26.81 -43.51
N ASP A 366 17.88 -27.19 -42.23
CA ASP A 366 18.88 -26.93 -41.20
C ASP A 366 20.23 -27.55 -41.56
N ALA A 367 21.32 -26.79 -41.42
CA ALA A 367 22.65 -27.22 -41.86
C ALA A 367 23.23 -28.35 -41.01
N THR A 368 22.81 -28.47 -39.75
CA THR A 368 23.38 -29.41 -38.77
C THR A 368 22.54 -30.67 -38.70
N ASN A 369 21.26 -30.49 -38.39
CA ASN A 369 20.30 -31.53 -38.07
C ASN A 369 19.37 -31.86 -39.24
N GLY A 370 19.24 -30.96 -40.22
CA GLY A 370 18.47 -31.16 -41.44
C GLY A 370 19.31 -31.62 -42.63
N VAL A 371 18.73 -31.45 -43.81
CA VAL A 371 19.38 -31.63 -45.11
C VAL A 371 19.50 -30.24 -45.75
N PRO A 372 20.71 -29.70 -45.98
CA PRO A 372 20.88 -28.38 -46.56
C PRO A 372 20.08 -28.21 -47.86
N ASN A 373 19.40 -27.06 -47.99
CA ASN A 373 18.53 -26.71 -49.14
C ASN A 373 17.30 -27.62 -49.31
N CYS A 374 16.92 -28.40 -48.31
CA CYS A 374 15.70 -29.20 -48.34
C CYS A 374 14.47 -28.39 -47.90
N ALA A 375 13.38 -28.47 -48.67
CA ALA A 375 12.11 -27.80 -48.39
C ALA A 375 11.10 -28.71 -47.69
N LYS A 376 11.09 -30.01 -47.98
CA LYS A 376 10.24 -31.00 -47.28
C LYS A 376 11.02 -32.27 -46.96
N CYS A 377 10.79 -32.82 -45.78
CA CYS A 377 11.54 -33.96 -45.28
C CYS A 377 10.73 -34.76 -44.27
N THR A 378 11.14 -36.02 -44.07
CA THR A 378 10.55 -36.92 -43.07
C THR A 378 11.67 -37.53 -42.23
N LEU A 379 11.52 -37.59 -40.91
CA LEU A 379 12.49 -38.26 -40.04
C LEU A 379 12.10 -39.73 -39.85
N PRO A 380 12.90 -40.71 -40.34
CA PRO A 380 12.63 -42.13 -40.11
C PRO A 380 12.83 -42.50 -38.63
N SER A 381 12.05 -43.46 -38.13
CA SER A 381 12.18 -43.97 -36.76
C SER A 381 13.59 -44.52 -36.51
N GLY A 382 14.26 -43.98 -35.50
CA GLY A 382 15.63 -44.38 -35.11
C GLY A 382 16.75 -43.72 -35.91
N ALA A 383 16.44 -42.86 -36.88
CA ALA A 383 17.43 -42.07 -37.61
C ALA A 383 17.77 -40.76 -36.88
N THR A 384 19.00 -40.26 -37.07
CA THR A 384 19.46 -38.98 -36.53
C THR A 384 19.33 -37.82 -37.51
N LYS A 385 19.11 -38.10 -38.80
CA LYS A 385 18.90 -37.11 -39.87
C LYS A 385 17.65 -37.46 -40.68
N PRO A 386 16.89 -36.46 -41.15
CA PRO A 386 15.70 -36.69 -41.96
C PRO A 386 16.07 -36.99 -43.42
N THR A 387 15.18 -37.68 -44.13
CA THR A 387 15.27 -37.89 -45.58
C THR A 387 14.55 -36.75 -46.30
N CYS A 388 15.22 -36.11 -47.26
CA CYS A 388 14.64 -35.04 -48.06
C CYS A 388 13.73 -35.58 -49.17
N SER A 389 12.51 -35.05 -49.28
CA SER A 389 11.53 -35.42 -50.31
C SER A 389 11.33 -34.34 -51.36
N GLU A 390 11.56 -33.06 -51.00
CA GLU A 390 11.46 -31.93 -51.92
C GLU A 390 12.54 -30.90 -51.60
N CYS A 391 13.31 -30.48 -52.62
CA CYS A 391 14.34 -29.46 -52.46
C CYS A 391 13.77 -28.04 -52.58
N GLY A 392 14.44 -27.07 -51.97
CA GLY A 392 14.13 -25.66 -52.13
C GLY A 392 14.29 -25.16 -53.56
N SER A 393 13.75 -23.98 -53.84
CA SER A 393 13.80 -23.36 -55.16
C SER A 393 15.24 -23.24 -55.68
N GLY A 394 15.50 -23.72 -56.90
CA GLY A 394 16.83 -23.70 -57.52
C GLY A 394 17.70 -24.94 -57.24
N TYR A 395 17.16 -25.94 -56.53
CA TYR A 395 17.84 -27.20 -56.22
C TYR A 395 17.04 -28.41 -56.75
N LYS A 396 17.74 -29.47 -57.12
CA LYS A 396 17.17 -30.77 -57.53
C LYS A 396 17.62 -31.85 -56.56
N LEU A 397 16.75 -32.84 -56.36
CA LEU A 397 17.04 -34.00 -55.51
C LEU A 397 17.95 -34.97 -56.28
N GLU A 398 19.17 -35.17 -55.80
CA GLU A 398 20.09 -36.22 -56.26
C GLU A 398 20.39 -37.15 -55.08
N GLY A 399 19.78 -38.33 -55.10
CA GLY A 399 19.78 -39.24 -53.95
C GLY A 399 19.00 -38.63 -52.78
N GLU A 400 19.63 -38.59 -51.59
CA GLU A 400 19.05 -38.00 -50.38
C GLU A 400 19.50 -36.53 -50.14
N THR A 401 20.15 -35.90 -51.14
CA THR A 401 20.72 -34.55 -51.02
C THR A 401 20.18 -33.60 -52.08
N CYS A 402 20.09 -32.31 -51.73
CA CYS A 402 19.68 -31.24 -52.64
C CYS A 402 20.89 -30.55 -53.25
N VAL A 403 21.09 -30.76 -54.55
CA VAL A 403 22.17 -30.13 -55.33
C VAL A 403 21.62 -29.01 -56.21
N SER A 404 22.45 -28.03 -56.58
CA SER A 404 22.02 -26.93 -57.45
C SER A 404 21.49 -27.46 -58.78
N ALA A 405 20.32 -26.97 -59.21
CA ALA A 405 19.72 -27.29 -60.50
C ALA A 405 20.37 -26.53 -61.68
N SER A 406 21.38 -25.69 -61.41
CA SER A 406 22.01 -24.88 -62.46
C SER A 406 22.68 -25.76 -63.52
N THR A 407 22.26 -25.56 -64.77
CA THR A 407 22.89 -26.17 -65.96
C THR A 407 24.04 -25.30 -66.47
N ASN A 408 24.84 -24.70 -65.58
CA ASN A 408 26.13 -24.19 -66.01
C ASN A 408 27.07 -25.39 -66.23
N LYS A 409 26.86 -26.07 -67.35
CA LYS A 409 27.92 -26.77 -68.07
C LYS A 409 28.97 -25.73 -68.45
N SER A 410 29.84 -25.40 -67.51
CA SER A 410 31.21 -25.01 -67.82
C SER A 410 32.08 -25.98 -67.05
N ALA A 411 32.42 -27.05 -67.75
CA ALA A 411 33.45 -27.97 -67.34
C ALA A 411 34.71 -27.17 -67.00
N LEU A 412 35.07 -27.16 -65.73
CA LEU A 412 36.46 -27.02 -65.33
C LEU A 412 36.79 -28.27 -64.54
N SER A 413 37.42 -29.18 -65.27
CA SER A 413 38.10 -30.36 -64.78
C SER A 413 38.89 -30.05 -63.52
N THR A 414 38.92 -31.00 -62.60
CA THR A 414 39.60 -31.06 -61.30
C THR A 414 41.13 -30.87 -61.35
N GLY A 415 41.67 -30.27 -62.42
CA GLY A 415 43.09 -30.01 -62.65
C GLY A 415 43.52 -28.53 -62.59
N ALA A 416 42.67 -27.61 -62.10
CA ALA A 416 43.00 -26.17 -62.00
C ALA A 416 42.96 -25.59 -60.56
N ILE A 417 42.78 -26.42 -59.53
CA ILE A 417 42.76 -25.99 -58.11
C ILE A 417 44.07 -26.38 -57.42
N ALA A 418 45.20 -26.03 -58.05
CA ALA A 418 46.54 -26.09 -57.44
C ALA A 418 47.36 -24.81 -57.69
N GLY A 419 46.73 -23.72 -58.15
CA GLY A 419 47.46 -22.52 -58.61
C GLY A 419 47.09 -21.17 -57.98
N ILE A 420 46.06 -21.09 -57.13
CA ILE A 420 45.58 -19.78 -56.63
C ILE A 420 45.90 -19.55 -55.15
N SER A 421 46.19 -20.60 -54.38
CA SER A 421 46.56 -20.50 -52.95
C SER A 421 47.96 -19.93 -52.73
N VAL A 422 48.87 -20.06 -53.69
CA VAL A 422 50.26 -19.58 -53.55
C VAL A 422 50.38 -18.08 -53.86
N ALA A 423 49.60 -17.56 -54.82
CA ALA A 423 49.64 -16.14 -55.17
C ALA A 423 49.10 -15.25 -54.04
N ALA A 424 48.02 -15.66 -53.37
CA ALA A 424 47.47 -14.90 -52.24
C ALA A 424 48.40 -14.90 -51.02
N VAL A 425 49.04 -16.04 -50.70
CA VAL A 425 49.99 -16.14 -49.57
C VAL A 425 51.28 -15.35 -49.85
N VAL A 426 51.78 -15.33 -51.09
CA VAL A 426 52.95 -14.50 -51.45
C VAL A 426 52.61 -13.00 -51.42
N VAL A 427 51.42 -12.61 -51.86
CA VAL A 427 50.99 -11.20 -51.82
C VAL A 427 50.76 -10.72 -50.38
N VAL A 428 50.09 -11.51 -49.55
CA VAL A 428 49.86 -11.16 -48.13
C VAL A 428 51.16 -11.24 -47.33
N GLY A 429 52.00 -12.24 -47.56
CA GLY A 429 53.32 -12.36 -46.93
C GLY A 429 54.28 -11.23 -47.33
N GLY A 430 54.26 -10.80 -48.59
CA GLY A 430 55.01 -9.64 -49.08
C GLY A 430 54.53 -8.32 -48.49
N LEU A 431 53.22 -8.13 -48.34
CA LEU A 431 52.63 -6.94 -47.72
C LEU A 431 52.97 -6.83 -46.23
N VAL A 432 52.88 -7.94 -45.49
CA VAL A 432 53.22 -7.97 -44.06
C VAL A 432 54.73 -7.78 -43.86
N GLY A 433 55.57 -8.37 -44.72
CA GLY A 433 57.02 -8.16 -44.70
C GLY A 433 57.43 -6.72 -45.01
N PHE A 434 56.80 -6.09 -46.00
CA PHE A 434 57.05 -4.68 -46.35
C PHE A 434 56.60 -3.73 -45.24
N LEU A 435 55.46 -3.99 -44.59
CA LEU A 435 54.98 -3.19 -43.46
C LEU A 435 55.88 -3.34 -42.22
N CYS A 436 56.36 -4.54 -41.90
CA CYS A 436 57.33 -4.76 -40.83
C CYS A 436 58.66 -4.05 -41.12
N TRP A 437 59.18 -4.13 -42.35
CA TRP A 437 60.40 -3.41 -42.72
C TRP A 437 60.23 -1.89 -42.66
N TRP A 438 59.09 -1.37 -43.15
CA TRP A 438 58.77 0.05 -43.12
C TRP A 438 58.67 0.61 -41.69
N PHE A 439 58.02 -0.11 -40.77
CA PHE A 439 57.90 0.34 -39.38
C PHE A 439 59.21 0.21 -38.59
N VAL A 440 60.04 -0.80 -38.87
CA VAL A 440 61.29 -1.04 -38.14
C VAL A 440 62.45 -0.16 -38.65
N CYS A 441 62.53 0.10 -39.96
CA CYS A 441 63.67 0.81 -40.55
C CYS A 441 63.43 2.31 -40.79
N ARG A 442 62.20 2.81 -40.76
CA ARG A 442 61.92 4.26 -40.92
C ARG A 442 62.02 5.08 -39.63
N GLY A 443 62.27 4.42 -38.49
CA GLY A 443 62.52 5.09 -37.19
C GLY A 443 63.99 5.48 -36.93
N LYS A 444 64.87 5.34 -37.93
CA LYS A 444 66.30 5.67 -37.77
C LYS A 444 66.87 6.29 -39.05
N ALA A 445 66.36 7.47 -39.39
CA ALA A 445 67.03 8.48 -40.20
C ALA A 445 66.61 9.85 -39.66
#